data_AF-A0A318JZJ4-F1
#
_entry.id   AF-A0A318JZJ4-F1
#
_cell.length_a   1.000
_cell.length_b   1.000
_cell.length_c   1.000
_cell.angle_alpha   90.00
_cell.angle_beta   90.00
_cell.angle_gamma   90.00
#
_symmetry.space_group_name_H-M   'P 1'
#
loop_
_entity.id
_entity.type
_entity.pdbx_description
1 polymer ?
#
loop_
_entity_poly.entity_id
_entity_poly.type
_entity_poly.pdbx_seq_one_letter_code
_entity_poly.pdbx_strand_id
1 'polypeptide(L)'
;MIDHPEADGAGTTVYGHVRPHVAVGERVEAGQSIAEIEPDRTRNGNVAPHLHLEWHRSVLSPPGPDRMDPVPQLDGAAYPPVQGDLLTAFGIDISNHQGEFDFARAAAEGMSFATHKICQSTWRDPLWPRAREQMGAHFEFWGGYIYCRLDTTPDAEADAALGYLGDTTIPIQIDYEDPNGTLTITDLLARVDALTVRGFTLLPIYLPRWHWRDHMGAPDLSGLPVPIWNSHYVTGVGTPAQLYPGDAHPGWEPMGGKDIAILQFSSTAAIGGQRIDVNAIRGGRDQLAHLFRQDPDMQLTDIIINKDGNPVTLADLLASIDMHASWAVDQLAGPDSRHQRGPGLDPTGWPQLDGKSVVDSVAAAHDKIDAVTTVLAQVQDKIQVILETLDSDPYVGRHRAQKPE
;
A
#
# COMPACT_ATOMS: atom_id res chain seq x y z
N MET A 1 -1.49 1.14 36.79
CA MET A 1 -0.41 0.25 37.26
C MET A 1 -0.86 -1.17 36.97
N ILE A 2 0.02 -1.97 36.37
CA ILE A 2 -0.22 -3.38 36.10
C ILE A 2 0.87 -4.16 36.84
N ASP A 3 0.43 -5.14 37.61
CA ASP A 3 1.30 -6.10 38.30
C ASP A 3 1.42 -7.35 37.43
N HIS A 4 2.65 -7.78 37.16
CA HIS A 4 2.94 -8.92 36.28
C HIS A 4 3.20 -10.15 37.15
N PRO A 5 2.47 -11.26 36.94
CA PRO A 5 2.69 -12.46 37.72
C PRO A 5 4.06 -13.07 37.40
N GLU A 6 4.60 -13.85 38.35
CA GLU A 6 5.93 -14.49 38.21
C GLU A 6 6.03 -15.39 36.97
N ALA A 7 4.92 -16.03 36.58
CA ALA A 7 4.83 -16.85 35.37
C ALA A 7 5.11 -16.08 34.08
N ASP A 8 4.87 -14.76 34.08
CA ASP A 8 5.00 -13.88 32.90
C ASP A 8 6.25 -12.99 32.99
N GLY A 9 7.20 -13.34 33.88
CA GLY A 9 8.49 -12.64 34.03
C GLY A 9 8.58 -11.69 35.23
N ALA A 10 7.52 -11.59 36.04
CA ALA A 10 7.41 -10.71 37.20
C ALA A 10 7.57 -9.20 36.90
N GLY A 11 7.23 -8.36 37.88
CA GLY A 11 7.48 -6.92 37.83
C GLY A 11 6.21 -6.08 37.81
N THR A 12 6.37 -4.78 37.65
CA THR A 12 5.26 -3.83 37.64
C THR A 12 5.46 -2.80 36.54
N THR A 13 4.42 -2.51 35.75
CA THR A 13 4.42 -1.38 34.82
C THR A 13 3.46 -0.28 35.23
N VAL A 14 3.85 0.97 34.94
CA VAL A 14 3.05 2.16 35.20
C VAL A 14 2.85 2.92 33.90
N TYR A 15 1.59 3.15 33.55
CA TYR A 15 1.17 3.95 32.40
C TYR A 15 0.59 5.25 32.94
N GLY A 16 1.26 6.37 32.67
CA GLY A 16 0.80 7.72 32.98
C GLY A 16 0.33 8.44 31.73
N HIS A 17 -0.45 9.52 31.91
CA HIS A 17 -1.00 10.32 30.80
C HIS A 17 -2.01 9.56 29.91
N VAL A 18 -2.77 8.65 30.52
CA VAL A 18 -3.74 7.78 29.83
C VAL A 18 -5.12 7.81 30.50
N ARG A 19 -6.17 7.49 29.73
CA ARG A 19 -7.49 7.11 30.23
C ARG A 19 -7.61 5.58 30.23
N PRO A 20 -7.74 4.94 31.41
CA PRO A 20 -7.80 3.48 31.49
C PRO A 20 -9.15 2.95 30.96
N HIS A 21 -9.10 1.83 30.23
CA HIS A 21 -10.27 1.05 29.82
C HIS A 21 -10.58 -0.11 30.77
N VAL A 22 -9.63 -0.43 31.66
CA VAL A 22 -9.68 -1.56 32.60
C VAL A 22 -9.87 -1.09 34.04
N ALA A 23 -10.43 -1.95 34.88
CA ALA A 23 -10.68 -1.68 36.29
C ALA A 23 -9.57 -2.22 37.22
N VAL A 24 -9.48 -1.65 38.43
CA VAL A 24 -8.57 -2.17 39.47
C VAL A 24 -9.00 -3.59 39.86
N GLY A 25 -8.06 -4.53 39.79
CA GLY A 25 -8.28 -5.96 40.05
C GLY A 25 -8.70 -6.77 38.82
N GLU A 26 -8.87 -6.13 37.66
CA GLU A 26 -9.07 -6.82 36.39
C GLU A 26 -7.79 -7.50 35.92
N ARG A 27 -7.89 -8.75 35.46
CA ARG A 27 -6.79 -9.45 34.79
C ARG A 27 -6.75 -9.00 33.34
N VAL A 28 -5.57 -8.59 32.87
CA VAL A 28 -5.34 -8.18 31.49
C VAL A 28 -4.45 -9.20 30.79
N GLU A 29 -4.70 -9.42 29.50
CA GLU A 29 -3.92 -10.36 28.69
C GLU A 29 -3.12 -9.60 27.61
N ALA A 30 -2.04 -10.22 27.13
CA ALA A 30 -1.25 -9.64 26.03
C ALA A 30 -2.13 -9.36 24.80
N GLY A 31 -1.99 -8.17 24.22
CA GLY A 31 -2.79 -7.73 23.07
C GLY A 31 -4.14 -7.08 23.41
N GLN A 32 -4.55 -7.05 24.68
CA GLN A 32 -5.73 -6.31 25.13
C GLN A 32 -5.46 -4.80 25.15
N SER A 33 -6.43 -3.99 24.66
CA SER A 33 -6.41 -2.54 24.89
C SER A 33 -6.72 -2.24 26.36
N ILE A 34 -5.74 -1.69 27.08
CA ILE A 34 -5.85 -1.40 28.52
C ILE A 34 -6.14 0.07 28.81
N ALA A 35 -5.79 0.98 27.90
CA ALA A 35 -5.95 2.41 28.04
C ALA A 35 -5.75 3.11 26.69
N GLU A 36 -6.17 4.37 26.59
CA GLU A 36 -5.85 5.29 25.50
C GLU A 36 -5.03 6.48 26.03
N ILE A 37 -4.15 7.07 25.21
CA ILE A 37 -3.44 8.30 25.57
C ILE A 37 -4.45 9.42 25.72
N GLU A 38 -4.39 10.22 26.79
CA GLU A 38 -5.31 11.36 26.98
C GLU A 38 -5.09 12.42 25.89
N PRO A 39 -6.04 12.59 24.94
CA PRO A 39 -5.87 13.55 23.86
C PRO A 39 -6.02 15.01 24.32
N ASP A 40 -6.71 15.25 25.44
CA ASP A 40 -6.94 16.60 25.96
C ASP A 40 -5.74 17.08 26.79
N ARG A 41 -4.93 17.95 26.19
CA ARG A 41 -3.79 18.63 26.82
C ARG A 41 -4.13 19.24 28.19
N THR A 42 -5.36 19.75 28.37
CA THR A 42 -5.77 20.40 29.64
C THR A 42 -5.98 19.39 30.77
N ARG A 43 -6.29 18.14 30.44
CA ARG A 43 -6.42 17.02 31.37
C ARG A 43 -5.12 16.24 31.51
N ASN A 44 -4.15 16.54 30.63
CA ASN A 44 -2.86 15.89 30.55
C ASN A 44 -1.69 16.74 31.10
N GLY A 45 -1.90 17.48 32.19
CA GLY A 45 -0.82 18.28 32.81
C GLY A 45 -0.26 19.39 31.90
N ASN A 46 -1.02 19.83 30.91
CA ASN A 46 -0.66 20.86 29.93
C ASN A 46 0.53 20.52 29.01
N VAL A 47 0.74 19.23 28.75
CA VAL A 47 1.73 18.73 27.77
C VAL A 47 1.03 18.02 26.62
N ALA A 48 1.71 17.91 25.48
CA ALA A 48 1.17 17.24 24.28
C ALA A 48 0.79 15.79 24.61
N PRO A 49 -0.20 15.19 23.90
CA PRO A 49 -0.54 13.78 24.10
C PRO A 49 0.70 12.89 23.94
N HIS A 50 1.05 12.17 24.99
CA HIS A 50 2.19 11.26 25.05
C HIS A 50 1.93 10.22 26.13
N LEU A 51 2.59 9.06 26.04
CA LEU A 51 2.59 8.04 27.08
C LEU A 51 3.80 8.25 27.99
N HIS A 52 3.58 8.23 29.30
CA HIS A 52 4.65 8.03 30.28
C HIS A 52 4.66 6.58 30.73
N LEU A 53 5.72 5.83 30.41
CA LEU A 53 5.85 4.43 30.77
C LEU A 53 7.00 4.23 31.76
N GLU A 54 6.72 3.49 32.84
CA GLU A 54 7.74 3.02 33.76
C GLU A 54 7.67 1.49 33.90
N TRP A 55 8.84 0.86 33.96
CA TRP A 55 8.96 -0.57 34.26
C TRP A 55 9.77 -0.75 35.53
N HIS A 56 9.22 -1.50 36.48
CA HIS A 56 9.84 -1.78 37.77
C HIS A 56 10.07 -3.28 37.93
N ARG A 57 11.22 -3.66 38.51
CA ARG A 57 11.66 -5.05 38.61
C ARG A 57 10.70 -5.96 39.39
N SER A 58 10.06 -5.44 40.42
CA SER A 58 9.15 -6.22 41.28
C SER A 58 7.94 -5.40 41.68
N VAL A 59 8.16 -4.32 42.44
CA VAL A 59 7.13 -3.38 42.89
C VAL A 59 7.50 -1.97 42.46
N LEU A 60 6.53 -1.04 42.52
CA LEU A 60 6.77 0.38 42.29
C LEU A 60 7.97 0.86 43.14
N SER A 61 9.02 1.31 42.46
CA SER A 61 10.31 1.63 43.05
C SER A 61 10.71 3.08 42.79
N PRO A 62 11.46 3.72 43.70
CA PRO A 62 12.04 5.04 43.44
C PRO A 62 13.08 4.98 42.31
N PRO A 63 13.49 6.13 41.75
CA PRO A 63 14.55 6.18 40.74
C PRO A 63 15.82 5.45 41.21
N GLY A 64 16.30 4.52 40.40
CA GLY A 64 17.42 3.64 40.78
C GLY A 64 17.43 2.35 39.96
N PRO A 65 18.28 1.37 40.34
CA PRO A 65 18.51 0.15 39.56
C PRO A 65 17.29 -0.78 39.42
N ASP A 66 16.26 -0.59 40.24
CA ASP A 66 15.00 -1.35 40.19
C ASP A 66 13.95 -0.70 39.28
N ARG A 67 14.19 0.53 38.81
CA ARG A 67 13.43 1.17 37.73
C ARG A 67 14.18 0.93 36.41
N MET A 68 13.66 0.01 35.63
CA MET A 68 14.30 -0.51 34.42
C MET A 68 14.02 0.40 33.21
N ASP A 69 14.91 0.34 32.22
CA ASP A 69 14.65 0.91 30.90
C ASP A 69 13.54 0.08 30.22
N PRO A 70 12.39 0.68 29.86
CA PRO A 70 11.33 -0.03 29.19
C PRO A 70 11.67 -0.35 27.73
N VAL A 71 12.61 0.35 27.08
CA VAL A 71 12.87 0.20 25.64
C VAL A 71 13.32 -1.22 25.27
N PRO A 72 14.30 -1.84 25.96
CA PRO A 72 14.69 -3.22 25.65
C PRO A 72 13.57 -4.24 25.89
N GLN A 73 12.62 -3.92 26.77
CA GLN A 73 11.52 -4.83 27.15
C GLN A 73 10.36 -4.75 26.17
N LEU A 74 10.30 -3.66 25.41
CA LEU A 74 9.38 -3.46 24.30
C LEU A 74 9.96 -3.93 22.96
N ASP A 75 11.23 -4.34 22.91
CA ASP A 75 11.85 -4.83 21.69
C ASP A 75 11.15 -6.10 21.21
N GLY A 76 10.63 -6.07 19.99
CA GLY A 76 9.80 -7.14 19.41
C GLY A 76 8.40 -7.31 20.02
N ALA A 77 7.94 -6.40 20.90
CA ALA A 77 6.59 -6.45 21.44
C ALA A 77 5.56 -6.23 20.32
N ALA A 78 4.56 -7.12 20.26
CA ALA A 78 3.47 -6.98 19.31
C ALA A 78 2.59 -5.76 19.68
N TYR A 79 2.35 -4.88 18.72
CA TYR A 79 1.32 -3.86 18.87
C TYR A 79 -0.05 -4.57 18.94
N PRO A 80 -0.96 -4.18 19.85
CA PRO A 80 -2.32 -4.66 19.78
C PRO A 80 -2.88 -4.25 18.42
N PRO A 81 -3.62 -5.13 17.71
CA PRO A 81 -4.30 -4.73 16.49
C PRO A 81 -5.18 -3.54 16.85
N VAL A 82 -4.95 -2.40 16.19
CA VAL A 82 -5.91 -1.30 16.23
C VAL A 82 -7.25 -1.92 15.81
N GLN A 83 -8.37 -1.60 16.45
CA GLN A 83 -9.68 -2.16 16.06
C GLN A 83 -10.10 -1.85 14.59
N GLY A 84 -9.23 -1.22 13.80
CA GLY A 84 -9.32 -1.06 12.34
C GLY A 84 -8.33 -1.91 11.50
N ASP A 85 -7.43 -2.69 12.12
CA ASP A 85 -6.46 -3.59 11.46
C ASP A 85 -6.95 -5.03 11.42
N LEU A 86 -8.25 -5.24 11.17
CA LEU A 86 -8.55 -6.42 10.40
C LEU A 86 -7.89 -6.19 9.04
N LEU A 87 -7.02 -7.12 8.61
CA LEU A 87 -6.56 -7.22 7.22
C LEU A 87 -7.74 -7.13 6.24
N THR A 88 -8.97 -7.38 6.72
CA THR A 88 -10.23 -7.24 6.00
C THR A 88 -11.13 -6.16 6.61
N ALA A 89 -11.47 -5.12 5.86
CA ALA A 89 -12.53 -4.19 6.25
C ALA A 89 -13.90 -4.69 5.79
N PHE A 90 -14.94 -4.49 6.61
CA PHE A 90 -16.31 -4.85 6.27
C PHE A 90 -17.15 -3.65 5.90
N GLY A 91 -18.11 -3.82 5.00
CA GLY A 91 -19.08 -2.79 4.65
C GLY A 91 -20.39 -3.35 4.17
N ILE A 92 -21.34 -2.46 3.93
CA ILE A 92 -22.72 -2.79 3.60
C ILE A 92 -23.15 -2.13 2.30
N ASP A 93 -24.05 -2.77 1.58
CA ASP A 93 -24.80 -2.17 0.48
C ASP A 93 -26.30 -2.21 0.79
N ILE A 94 -26.98 -1.08 0.61
CA ILE A 94 -28.35 -0.83 1.09
C ILE A 94 -29.22 -0.30 -0.06
N SER A 95 -30.52 -0.54 0.00
CA SER A 95 -31.48 0.01 -0.95
C SER A 95 -32.78 0.42 -0.27
N ASN A 96 -33.75 0.87 -1.06
CA ASN A 96 -35.11 1.06 -0.59
C ASN A 96 -35.77 -0.17 0.07
N HIS A 97 -35.22 -1.38 -0.11
CA HIS A 97 -35.76 -2.61 0.51
C HIS A 97 -35.55 -2.66 2.03
N GLN A 98 -34.57 -1.92 2.56
CA GLN A 98 -34.24 -1.89 3.99
C GLN A 98 -34.93 -0.73 4.74
N GLY A 99 -35.74 0.07 4.06
CA GLY A 99 -36.48 1.19 4.65
C GLY A 99 -35.57 2.27 5.20
N GLU A 100 -35.93 2.85 6.35
CA GLU A 100 -35.13 3.85 7.05
C GLU A 100 -33.98 3.19 7.83
N PHE A 101 -33.04 2.56 7.12
CA PHE A 101 -31.90 1.87 7.73
C PHE A 101 -31.08 2.79 8.67
N ASP A 102 -30.58 2.20 9.76
CA ASP A 102 -29.82 2.88 10.81
C ASP A 102 -28.30 2.77 10.54
N PHE A 103 -27.80 3.72 9.75
CA PHE A 103 -26.38 3.82 9.37
C PHE A 103 -25.48 4.12 10.58
N ALA A 104 -25.97 4.88 11.56
CA ALA A 104 -25.22 5.18 12.78
C ALA A 104 -24.95 3.90 13.57
N ARG A 105 -25.97 3.05 13.70
CA ARG A 105 -25.84 1.75 14.34
C ARG A 105 -24.90 0.82 13.57
N ALA A 106 -24.98 0.77 12.24
CA ALA A 106 -24.08 -0.04 11.43
C ALA A 106 -22.61 0.39 11.60
N ALA A 107 -22.33 1.69 11.61
CA ALA A 107 -21.00 2.22 11.90
C ALA A 107 -20.53 1.85 13.32
N ALA A 108 -21.40 1.97 14.32
CA ALA A 108 -21.11 1.57 15.70
C ALA A 108 -20.91 0.05 15.88
N GLU A 109 -21.44 -0.77 14.96
CA GLU A 109 -21.23 -2.21 14.88
C GLU A 109 -19.97 -2.60 14.08
N GLY A 110 -19.17 -1.60 13.67
CA GLY A 110 -17.84 -1.80 13.09
C GLY A 110 -17.79 -1.87 11.56
N MET A 111 -18.84 -1.41 10.85
CA MET A 111 -18.79 -1.28 9.40
C MET A 111 -17.94 -0.08 8.99
N SER A 112 -17.02 -0.28 8.05
CA SER A 112 -16.04 0.70 7.60
C SER A 112 -16.48 1.48 6.35
N PHE A 113 -17.41 0.92 5.57
CA PHE A 113 -17.97 1.60 4.41
C PHE A 113 -19.44 1.24 4.15
N ALA A 114 -20.13 2.10 3.42
CA ALA A 114 -21.52 1.88 3.02
C ALA A 114 -21.79 2.36 1.59
N THR A 115 -22.56 1.61 0.81
CA THR A 115 -23.16 2.06 -0.45
C THR A 115 -24.67 2.02 -0.37
N HIS A 116 -25.34 2.86 -1.17
CA HIS A 116 -26.79 2.80 -1.31
C HIS A 116 -27.25 2.91 -2.76
N LYS A 117 -28.33 2.23 -3.13
CA LYS A 117 -28.93 2.36 -4.47
C LYS A 117 -29.30 3.81 -4.74
N ILE A 118 -28.81 4.36 -5.85
CA ILE A 118 -29.15 5.71 -6.30
C ILE A 118 -30.34 5.62 -7.24
N CYS A 119 -30.23 4.76 -8.25
CA CYS A 119 -31.25 4.56 -9.26
C CYS A 119 -31.25 3.10 -9.75
N GLN A 120 -32.36 2.75 -10.39
CA GLN A 120 -32.54 1.52 -11.13
C GLN A 120 -32.99 1.91 -12.53
N SER A 121 -32.09 1.82 -13.51
CA SER A 121 -32.25 2.53 -14.78
C SER A 121 -32.54 4.03 -14.50
N THR A 122 -33.65 4.56 -15.00
CA THR A 122 -34.10 5.95 -14.85
C THR A 122 -34.98 6.16 -13.62
N TRP A 123 -35.39 5.10 -12.93
CA TRP A 123 -36.13 5.19 -11.69
C TRP A 123 -35.19 5.58 -10.53
N ARG A 124 -35.62 6.54 -9.72
CA ARG A 124 -34.83 7.12 -8.62
C ARG A 124 -35.23 6.48 -7.29
N ASP A 125 -34.25 6.01 -6.53
CA ASP A 125 -34.50 5.44 -5.22
C ASP A 125 -34.92 6.54 -4.23
N PRO A 126 -36.16 6.54 -3.70
CA PRO A 126 -36.65 7.62 -2.86
C PRO A 126 -35.92 7.76 -1.52
N LEU A 127 -35.19 6.74 -1.08
CA LEU A 127 -34.44 6.75 0.18
C LEU A 127 -33.00 7.24 0.01
N TRP A 128 -32.50 7.35 -1.23
CA TRP A 128 -31.15 7.85 -1.51
C TRP A 128 -30.82 9.19 -0.83
N PRO A 129 -31.67 10.24 -0.83
CA PRO A 129 -31.30 11.53 -0.24
C PRO A 129 -31.04 11.42 1.27
N ARG A 130 -31.90 10.68 2.00
CA ARG A 130 -31.71 10.40 3.43
C ARG A 130 -30.46 9.54 3.64
N ALA A 131 -30.30 8.48 2.85
CA ALA A 131 -29.15 7.59 2.97
C ALA A 131 -27.83 8.32 2.73
N ARG A 132 -27.76 9.22 1.73
CA ARG A 132 -26.60 10.08 1.45
C ARG A 132 -26.21 10.90 2.68
N GLU A 133 -27.16 11.60 3.30
CA GLU A 133 -26.90 12.41 4.49
C GLU A 133 -26.41 11.55 5.67
N GLN A 134 -27.05 10.40 5.89
CA GLN A 134 -26.70 9.49 6.98
C GLN A 134 -25.33 8.83 6.77
N MET A 135 -25.03 8.34 5.56
CA MET A 135 -23.74 7.78 5.22
C MET A 135 -22.63 8.84 5.36
N GLY A 136 -22.84 10.05 4.84
CA GLY A 136 -21.89 11.15 4.96
C GLY A 136 -21.63 11.60 6.40
N ALA A 137 -22.55 11.36 7.32
CA ALA A 137 -22.38 11.68 8.75
C ALA A 137 -21.65 10.58 9.54
N HIS A 138 -21.71 9.32 9.09
CA HIS A 138 -21.31 8.16 9.90
C HIS A 138 -20.18 7.33 9.29
N PHE A 139 -19.89 7.48 8.00
CA PHE A 139 -18.87 6.71 7.31
C PHE A 139 -17.82 7.60 6.66
N GLU A 140 -16.56 7.22 6.85
CA GLU A 140 -15.44 7.86 6.16
C GLU A 140 -15.44 7.55 4.65
N PHE A 141 -15.85 6.32 4.29
CA PHE A 141 -15.93 5.81 2.93
C PHE A 141 -17.37 5.43 2.62
N TRP A 142 -17.96 6.09 1.63
CA TRP A 142 -19.32 5.78 1.21
C TRP A 142 -19.53 6.16 -0.25
N GLY A 143 -20.56 5.61 -0.85
CA GLY A 143 -20.92 5.88 -2.24
C GLY A 143 -22.35 5.46 -2.54
N GLY A 144 -22.64 5.29 -3.82
CA GLY A 144 -23.91 4.70 -4.23
C GLY A 144 -23.74 3.77 -5.41
N TYR A 145 -24.83 3.13 -5.82
CA TYR A 145 -24.81 2.24 -6.97
C TYR A 145 -26.00 2.46 -7.90
N ILE A 146 -25.80 2.11 -9.16
CA ILE A 146 -26.80 2.16 -10.22
C ILE A 146 -27.13 0.73 -10.60
N TYR A 147 -28.37 0.29 -10.33
CA TYR A 147 -28.86 -0.99 -10.83
C TYR A 147 -29.18 -0.85 -12.33
N CYS A 148 -28.34 -1.46 -13.16
CA CYS A 148 -28.47 -1.34 -14.61
C CYS A 148 -29.67 -2.15 -15.13
N ARG A 149 -30.36 -1.60 -16.14
CA ARG A 149 -31.36 -2.35 -16.89
C ARG A 149 -31.06 -2.30 -18.38
N LEU A 150 -31.15 -3.45 -19.04
CA LEU A 150 -30.92 -3.58 -20.48
C LEU A 150 -32.08 -3.07 -21.33
N ASP A 151 -33.23 -2.80 -20.72
CA ASP A 151 -34.36 -2.13 -21.36
C ASP A 151 -34.17 -0.59 -21.47
N THR A 152 -33.00 -0.09 -21.07
CA THR A 152 -32.64 1.33 -21.06
C THR A 152 -31.26 1.53 -21.70
N THR A 153 -31.06 2.68 -22.36
CA THR A 153 -29.75 3.00 -22.96
C THR A 153 -28.74 3.45 -21.90
N PRO A 154 -27.43 3.17 -22.10
CA PRO A 154 -26.37 3.65 -21.22
C PRO A 154 -26.41 5.17 -20.94
N ASP A 155 -26.64 5.98 -21.98
CA ASP A 155 -26.74 7.44 -21.84
C ASP A 155 -27.94 7.88 -21.01
N ALA A 156 -29.11 7.28 -21.20
CA ALA A 156 -30.31 7.67 -20.46
C ALA A 156 -30.18 7.34 -18.96
N GLU A 157 -29.55 6.21 -18.65
CA GLU A 157 -29.25 5.82 -17.26
C GLU A 157 -28.23 6.75 -16.63
N ALA A 158 -27.16 7.08 -17.36
CA ALA A 158 -26.12 7.99 -16.88
C ALA A 158 -26.64 9.43 -16.70
N ASP A 159 -27.53 9.91 -17.58
CA ASP A 159 -28.21 11.21 -17.43
C ASP A 159 -29.17 11.22 -16.23
N ALA A 160 -29.90 10.13 -16.01
CA ALA A 160 -30.80 10.01 -14.87
C ALA A 160 -30.02 10.03 -13.54
N ALA A 161 -28.89 9.33 -13.49
CA ALA A 161 -27.99 9.33 -12.34
C ALA A 161 -27.39 10.74 -12.11
N LEU A 162 -26.88 11.40 -13.13
CA LEU A 162 -26.33 12.76 -13.03
C LEU A 162 -27.38 13.76 -12.54
N GLY A 163 -28.59 13.70 -13.11
CA GLY A 163 -29.69 14.56 -12.74
C GLY A 163 -30.28 14.27 -11.35
N TYR A 164 -29.96 13.13 -10.73
CA TYR A 164 -30.40 12.81 -9.38
C TYR A 164 -29.32 13.01 -8.31
N LEU A 165 -28.08 12.61 -8.61
CA LEU A 165 -26.95 12.76 -7.70
C LEU A 165 -26.51 14.22 -7.59
N GLY A 166 -26.43 14.91 -8.74
CA GLY A 166 -26.01 16.32 -8.86
C GLY A 166 -24.57 16.60 -8.41
N ASP A 167 -23.81 15.56 -8.06
CA ASP A 167 -22.48 15.63 -7.46
C ASP A 167 -21.67 14.40 -7.87
N THR A 168 -20.84 14.56 -8.90
CA THR A 168 -20.08 13.45 -9.48
C THR A 168 -18.83 13.10 -8.69
N THR A 169 -18.55 13.83 -7.60
CA THR A 169 -17.45 13.50 -6.68
C THR A 169 -17.79 12.34 -5.75
N ILE A 170 -19.08 12.02 -5.60
CA ILE A 170 -19.54 10.83 -4.89
C ILE A 170 -19.22 9.61 -5.77
N PRO A 171 -18.43 8.65 -5.28
CA PRO A 171 -18.07 7.48 -6.06
C PRO A 171 -19.30 6.58 -6.25
N ILE A 172 -19.45 6.06 -7.46
CA ILE A 172 -20.59 5.22 -7.84
C ILE A 172 -20.16 3.85 -8.34
N GLN A 173 -20.94 2.83 -8.04
CA GLN A 173 -20.77 1.47 -8.50
C GLN A 173 -21.80 1.16 -9.60
N ILE A 174 -21.37 0.47 -10.64
CA ILE A 174 -22.27 -0.14 -11.63
C ILE A 174 -22.69 -1.50 -11.08
N ASP A 175 -23.99 -1.73 -10.96
CA ASP A 175 -24.57 -3.04 -10.62
C ASP A 175 -25.11 -3.69 -11.90
N TYR A 176 -24.33 -4.64 -12.44
CA TYR A 176 -24.54 -5.22 -13.76
C TYR A 176 -25.03 -6.67 -13.67
N GLU A 177 -26.26 -6.83 -13.16
CA GLU A 177 -26.87 -8.14 -12.92
C GLU A 177 -28.30 -8.32 -13.46
N ASP A 178 -28.72 -7.54 -14.46
CA ASP A 178 -30.09 -7.58 -14.98
C ASP A 178 -30.52 -9.00 -15.44
N PRO A 179 -31.43 -9.69 -14.73
CA PRO A 179 -31.82 -11.07 -15.07
C PRO A 179 -32.72 -11.14 -16.31
N ASN A 180 -33.20 -10.00 -16.82
CA ASN A 180 -34.24 -9.94 -17.85
C ASN A 180 -33.70 -9.75 -19.27
N GLY A 181 -32.38 -9.78 -19.48
CA GLY A 181 -31.82 -9.74 -20.83
C GLY A 181 -30.45 -10.39 -20.96
N THR A 182 -29.87 -10.31 -22.15
CA THR A 182 -28.53 -10.86 -22.44
C THR A 182 -27.47 -9.80 -22.20
N LEU A 183 -26.75 -9.91 -21.09
CA LEU A 183 -25.66 -9.01 -20.76
C LEU A 183 -24.48 -9.27 -21.68
N THR A 184 -23.86 -8.19 -22.15
CA THR A 184 -22.67 -8.27 -23.01
C THR A 184 -21.56 -7.38 -22.45
N ILE A 185 -20.31 -7.71 -22.76
CA ILE A 185 -19.18 -6.84 -22.42
C ILE A 185 -19.27 -5.50 -23.16
N THR A 186 -19.82 -5.49 -24.38
CA THR A 186 -20.02 -4.27 -25.15
C THR A 186 -20.97 -3.29 -24.47
N ASP A 187 -22.11 -3.76 -23.93
CA ASP A 187 -23.03 -2.90 -23.19
C ASP A 187 -22.43 -2.42 -21.87
N LEU A 188 -21.72 -3.28 -21.15
CA LEU A 188 -21.02 -2.89 -19.92
C LEU A 188 -20.00 -1.77 -20.17
N LEU A 189 -19.17 -1.91 -21.20
CA LEU A 189 -18.20 -0.86 -21.58
C LEU A 189 -18.92 0.44 -22.00
N ALA A 190 -20.04 0.35 -22.71
CA ALA A 190 -20.82 1.54 -23.06
C ALA A 190 -21.39 2.27 -21.84
N ARG A 191 -21.77 1.55 -20.77
CA ARG A 191 -22.20 2.14 -19.48
C ARG A 191 -21.05 2.79 -18.73
N VAL A 192 -19.90 2.12 -18.69
CA VAL A 192 -18.65 2.69 -18.15
C VAL A 192 -18.32 4.00 -18.85
N ASP A 193 -18.31 4.01 -20.19
CA ASP A 193 -18.02 5.20 -20.99
C ASP A 193 -19.04 6.32 -20.72
N ALA A 194 -20.34 5.99 -20.72
CA ALA A 194 -21.40 6.96 -20.49
C ALA A 194 -21.28 7.66 -19.13
N LEU A 195 -20.95 6.92 -18.06
CA LEU A 195 -20.74 7.49 -16.73
C LEU A 195 -19.42 8.26 -16.64
N THR A 196 -18.34 7.72 -17.19
CA THR A 196 -17.01 8.36 -17.13
C THR A 196 -16.99 9.68 -17.89
N VAL A 197 -17.62 9.77 -19.06
CA VAL A 197 -17.74 11.02 -19.84
C VAL A 197 -18.51 12.11 -19.09
N ARG A 198 -19.42 11.72 -18.18
CA ARG A 198 -20.15 12.64 -17.29
C ARG A 198 -19.37 13.03 -16.04
N GLY A 199 -18.16 12.50 -15.85
CA GLY A 199 -17.25 12.86 -14.77
C GLY A 199 -17.47 12.08 -13.47
N PHE A 200 -18.17 10.94 -13.51
CA PHE A 200 -18.31 10.08 -12.36
C PHE A 200 -17.02 9.32 -12.03
N THR A 201 -16.71 9.25 -10.75
CA THR A 201 -15.73 8.30 -10.21
C THR A 201 -16.38 6.94 -10.02
N LEU A 202 -15.78 5.89 -10.61
CA LEU A 202 -16.29 4.52 -10.52
C LEU A 202 -15.63 3.74 -9.38
N LEU A 203 -16.47 3.08 -8.58
CA LEU A 203 -16.11 1.97 -7.69
C LEU A 203 -15.98 0.67 -8.50
N PRO A 204 -15.40 -0.41 -7.92
CA PRO A 204 -15.40 -1.72 -8.55
C PRO A 204 -16.78 -2.14 -9.05
N ILE A 205 -16.83 -2.68 -10.27
CA ILE A 205 -18.11 -3.03 -10.93
C ILE A 205 -18.66 -4.29 -10.27
N TYR A 206 -19.91 -4.23 -9.81
CA TYR A 206 -20.59 -5.42 -9.33
C TYR A 206 -21.00 -6.30 -10.50
N LEU A 207 -20.39 -7.49 -10.52
CA LEU A 207 -20.64 -8.52 -11.52
C LEU A 207 -20.44 -9.88 -10.85
N PRO A 208 -21.51 -10.62 -10.54
CA PRO A 208 -21.37 -11.95 -9.95
C PRO A 208 -20.65 -12.91 -10.90
N ARG A 209 -19.75 -13.74 -10.39
CA ARG A 209 -19.00 -14.72 -11.20
C ARG A 209 -19.91 -15.66 -11.99
N TRP A 210 -20.99 -16.15 -11.36
CA TRP A 210 -21.94 -17.03 -12.05
C TRP A 210 -22.63 -16.30 -13.20
N HIS A 211 -22.89 -15.01 -13.05
CA HIS A 211 -23.51 -14.19 -14.08
C HIS A 211 -22.56 -13.95 -15.25
N TRP A 212 -21.32 -13.54 -14.96
CA TRP A 212 -20.25 -13.42 -15.93
C TRP A 212 -19.99 -14.72 -16.70
N ARG A 213 -19.86 -15.84 -16.00
CA ARG A 213 -19.55 -17.14 -16.62
C ARG A 213 -20.73 -17.70 -17.39
N ASP A 214 -21.91 -17.78 -16.77
CA ASP A 214 -23.03 -18.57 -17.27
C ASP A 214 -23.97 -17.77 -18.17
N HIS A 215 -24.05 -16.44 -18.00
CA HIS A 215 -24.99 -15.58 -18.75
C HIS A 215 -24.27 -14.74 -19.82
N MET A 216 -23.03 -14.31 -19.57
CA MET A 216 -22.24 -13.56 -20.55
C MET A 216 -21.29 -14.44 -21.37
N GLY A 217 -21.07 -15.70 -20.98
CA GLY A 217 -20.14 -16.62 -21.65
C GLY A 217 -18.66 -16.40 -21.31
N ALA A 218 -18.38 -15.90 -20.10
CA ALA A 218 -17.04 -15.62 -19.59
C ALA A 218 -16.16 -14.71 -20.49
N PRO A 219 -16.66 -13.55 -20.95
CA PRO A 219 -15.88 -12.65 -21.79
C PRO A 219 -14.67 -12.09 -21.04
N ASP A 220 -13.66 -11.63 -21.79
CA ASP A 220 -12.54 -10.88 -21.22
C ASP A 220 -13.02 -9.56 -20.59
N LEU A 221 -12.54 -9.27 -19.39
CA LEU A 221 -12.87 -8.09 -18.59
C LEU A 221 -11.67 -7.15 -18.46
N SER A 222 -10.51 -7.50 -19.04
CA SER A 222 -9.26 -6.74 -18.90
C SER A 222 -9.39 -5.26 -19.29
N GLY A 223 -10.31 -4.95 -20.22
CA GLY A 223 -10.62 -3.60 -20.70
C GLY A 223 -11.41 -2.71 -19.74
N LEU A 224 -11.92 -3.22 -18.62
CA LEU A 224 -12.60 -2.38 -17.62
C LEU A 224 -11.59 -1.45 -16.90
N PRO A 225 -11.95 -0.20 -16.60
CA PRO A 225 -11.02 0.75 -15.95
C PRO A 225 -10.86 0.53 -14.45
N VAL A 226 -11.74 -0.28 -13.85
CA VAL A 226 -11.78 -0.57 -12.40
C VAL A 226 -11.84 -2.08 -12.13
N PRO A 227 -11.49 -2.54 -10.92
CA PRO A 227 -11.62 -3.94 -10.52
C PRO A 227 -13.08 -4.43 -10.42
N ILE A 228 -13.26 -5.67 -9.98
CA ILE A 228 -14.57 -6.29 -9.80
C ILE A 228 -14.99 -6.31 -8.33
N TRP A 229 -16.28 -6.07 -8.12
CA TRP A 229 -17.03 -6.44 -6.92
C TRP A 229 -17.79 -7.74 -7.22
N ASN A 230 -17.37 -8.85 -6.64
CA ASN A 230 -17.98 -10.16 -6.91
C ASN A 230 -18.88 -10.57 -5.75
N SER A 231 -19.95 -11.33 -6.01
CA SER A 231 -20.72 -12.02 -4.98
C SER A 231 -20.39 -13.51 -4.92
N HIS A 232 -20.17 -14.02 -3.70
CA HIS A 232 -20.03 -15.44 -3.43
C HIS A 232 -20.52 -15.74 -2.01
N TYR A 233 -21.81 -16.07 -1.88
CA TYR A 233 -22.45 -16.15 -0.57
C TYR A 233 -22.10 -17.41 0.21
N VAL A 234 -21.81 -17.21 1.50
CA VAL A 234 -21.76 -18.28 2.48
C VAL A 234 -23.16 -18.59 3.02
N THR A 235 -23.31 -19.75 3.64
CA THR A 235 -24.54 -20.12 4.34
C THR A 235 -24.46 -19.75 5.82
N GLY A 236 -25.56 -19.28 6.41
CA GLY A 236 -25.65 -18.97 7.84
C GLY A 236 -26.30 -17.62 8.13
N VAL A 237 -26.38 -17.27 9.42
CA VAL A 237 -26.79 -15.96 9.94
C VAL A 237 -25.87 -15.63 11.10
N GLY A 238 -25.35 -14.41 11.15
CA GLY A 238 -24.39 -14.00 12.17
C GLY A 238 -23.88 -12.59 11.94
N THR A 239 -22.86 -12.20 12.69
CA THR A 239 -22.13 -10.95 12.42
C THR A 239 -21.27 -11.09 11.17
N PRO A 240 -20.86 -9.98 10.54
CA PRO A 240 -19.92 -9.99 9.41
C PRO A 240 -18.68 -10.83 9.66
N ALA A 241 -18.03 -10.65 10.82
CA ALA A 241 -16.83 -11.39 11.20
C ALA A 241 -17.09 -12.91 11.36
N GLN A 242 -18.29 -13.31 11.79
CA GLN A 242 -18.64 -14.74 11.90
C GLN A 242 -18.90 -15.40 10.55
N LEU A 243 -19.43 -14.62 9.60
CA LEU A 243 -19.80 -15.10 8.26
C LEU A 243 -18.65 -14.99 7.27
N TYR A 244 -17.64 -14.15 7.53
CA TYR A 244 -16.56 -13.91 6.59
C TYR A 244 -15.74 -15.20 6.34
N PRO A 245 -15.63 -15.66 5.08
CA PRO A 245 -14.97 -16.93 4.79
C PRO A 245 -13.43 -16.86 4.76
N GLY A 246 -12.84 -15.67 4.97
CA GLY A 246 -11.40 -15.44 4.97
C GLY A 246 -10.82 -15.00 3.62
N ASP A 247 -9.60 -14.48 3.66
CA ASP A 247 -8.93 -13.86 2.50
C ASP A 247 -8.47 -14.85 1.42
N ALA A 248 -8.43 -16.15 1.76
CA ALA A 248 -8.09 -17.24 0.84
C ALA A 248 -9.32 -17.86 0.17
N HIS A 249 -10.52 -17.33 0.41
CA HIS A 249 -11.76 -17.88 -0.13
C HIS A 249 -11.82 -17.78 -1.67
N PRO A 250 -12.34 -18.80 -2.39
CA PRO A 250 -12.40 -18.79 -3.87
C PRO A 250 -13.16 -17.62 -4.49
N GLY A 251 -14.02 -16.95 -3.73
CA GLY A 251 -14.69 -15.71 -4.14
C GLY A 251 -13.71 -14.58 -4.52
N TRP A 252 -12.46 -14.63 -4.03
CA TRP A 252 -11.39 -13.66 -4.31
C TRP A 252 -10.56 -13.96 -5.55
N GLU A 253 -10.70 -15.14 -6.17
CA GLU A 253 -9.93 -15.49 -7.35
C GLU A 253 -10.20 -14.47 -8.49
N PRO A 254 -9.22 -14.12 -9.34
CA PRO A 254 -9.48 -13.25 -10.48
C PRO A 254 -10.49 -13.86 -11.46
N MET A 255 -11.18 -13.01 -12.23
CA MET A 255 -12.07 -13.44 -13.31
C MET A 255 -11.94 -12.53 -14.53
N GLY A 256 -11.96 -13.10 -15.73
CA GLY A 256 -11.83 -12.35 -16.99
C GLY A 256 -10.60 -11.44 -17.06
N GLY A 257 -9.48 -11.81 -16.44
CA GLY A 257 -8.27 -10.97 -16.41
C GLY A 257 -8.34 -9.77 -15.47
N LYS A 258 -9.31 -9.73 -14.53
CA LYS A 258 -9.43 -8.71 -13.48
C LYS A 258 -9.41 -9.30 -12.08
N ASP A 259 -8.81 -8.57 -11.17
CA ASP A 259 -8.81 -8.88 -9.74
C ASP A 259 -10.16 -8.53 -9.10
N ILE A 260 -10.46 -9.24 -8.01
CA ILE A 260 -11.61 -8.95 -7.14
C ILE A 260 -11.16 -8.02 -6.02
N ALA A 261 -11.68 -6.79 -6.02
CA ALA A 261 -11.39 -5.78 -5.01
C ALA A 261 -12.36 -5.83 -3.84
N ILE A 262 -13.63 -6.19 -4.11
CA ILE A 262 -14.68 -6.29 -3.09
C ILE A 262 -15.38 -7.64 -3.24
N LEU A 263 -15.58 -8.33 -2.12
CA LEU A 263 -16.34 -9.57 -2.07
C LEU A 263 -17.61 -9.39 -1.25
N GLN A 264 -18.77 -9.46 -1.89
CA GLN A 264 -20.06 -9.60 -1.20
C GLN A 264 -20.24 -11.07 -0.82
N PHE A 265 -20.17 -11.38 0.46
CA PHE A 265 -20.08 -12.76 0.95
C PHE A 265 -21.32 -13.24 1.69
N SER A 266 -22.30 -12.39 1.97
CA SER A 266 -23.56 -12.80 2.58
C SER A 266 -24.64 -11.74 2.41
N SER A 267 -25.90 -12.18 2.34
CA SER A 267 -27.12 -11.36 2.40
C SER A 267 -27.89 -11.51 3.72
N THR A 268 -27.27 -12.15 4.70
CA THR A 268 -27.90 -12.59 5.95
C THR A 268 -27.12 -12.17 7.18
N ALA A 269 -26.19 -11.22 7.06
CA ALA A 269 -25.50 -10.65 8.19
C ALA A 269 -26.47 -9.82 9.04
N ALA A 270 -26.40 -10.00 10.37
CA ALA A 270 -27.22 -9.26 11.31
C ALA A 270 -26.54 -7.92 11.65
N ILE A 271 -27.04 -6.84 11.05
CA ILE A 271 -26.52 -5.47 11.23
C ILE A 271 -27.70 -4.53 11.42
N GLY A 272 -27.63 -3.64 12.41
CA GLY A 272 -28.69 -2.65 12.65
C GLY A 272 -30.07 -3.29 12.92
N GLY A 273 -30.09 -4.51 13.45
CA GLY A 273 -31.31 -5.29 13.69
C GLY A 273 -31.98 -5.88 12.43
N GLN A 274 -31.33 -5.79 11.26
CA GLN A 274 -31.83 -6.31 9.99
C GLN A 274 -30.88 -7.36 9.40
N ARG A 275 -31.33 -8.05 8.34
CA ARG A 275 -30.49 -8.91 7.49
C ARG A 275 -30.01 -8.10 6.31
N ILE A 276 -28.69 -7.95 6.20
CA ILE A 276 -28.04 -6.99 5.32
C ILE A 276 -27.01 -7.69 4.45
N ASP A 277 -26.89 -7.22 3.21
CA ASP A 277 -25.81 -7.56 2.30
C ASP A 277 -24.49 -7.01 2.82
N VAL A 278 -23.51 -7.88 3.00
CA VAL A 278 -22.22 -7.55 3.61
C VAL A 278 -21.05 -7.92 2.71
N ASN A 279 -20.07 -7.04 2.76
CA ASN A 279 -18.95 -6.96 1.85
C ASN A 279 -17.64 -6.94 2.62
N ALA A 280 -16.60 -7.45 1.98
CA ALA A 280 -15.24 -7.45 2.49
C ALA A 280 -14.30 -6.76 1.50
N ILE A 281 -13.29 -6.06 2.03
CA ILE A 281 -12.14 -5.50 1.31
C ILE A 281 -10.87 -5.95 2.03
N ARG A 282 -9.94 -6.57 1.28
CA ARG A 282 -8.60 -6.92 1.80
C ARG A 282 -7.69 -5.69 1.84
N GLY A 283 -6.73 -5.65 2.76
CA GLY A 283 -5.83 -4.50 2.94
C GLY A 283 -6.37 -3.39 3.83
N GLY A 284 -7.50 -3.63 4.53
CA GLY A 284 -8.02 -2.71 5.55
C GLY A 284 -8.35 -1.30 5.03
N ARG A 285 -8.04 -0.30 5.84
CA ARG A 285 -8.41 1.10 5.60
C ARG A 285 -7.72 1.72 4.37
N ASP A 286 -6.48 1.33 4.08
CA ASP A 286 -5.74 1.94 2.97
C ASP A 286 -6.29 1.50 1.62
N GLN A 287 -6.64 0.21 1.49
CA GLN A 287 -7.34 -0.27 0.30
C GLN A 287 -8.72 0.39 0.16
N LEU A 288 -9.43 0.63 1.28
CA LEU A 288 -10.68 1.39 1.26
C LEU A 288 -10.48 2.81 0.72
N ALA A 289 -9.47 3.52 1.20
CA ALA A 289 -9.15 4.87 0.72
C ALA A 289 -8.80 4.88 -0.77
N HIS A 290 -8.00 3.91 -1.22
CA HIS A 290 -7.66 3.75 -2.62
C HIS A 290 -8.90 3.56 -3.51
N LEU A 291 -9.85 2.70 -3.08
CA LEU A 291 -11.05 2.42 -3.86
C LEU A 291 -12.07 3.57 -3.85
N PHE A 292 -12.31 4.21 -2.71
CA PHE A 292 -13.39 5.19 -2.56
C PHE A 292 -12.99 6.64 -2.81
N ARG A 293 -11.71 7.00 -2.64
CA ARG A 293 -11.24 8.38 -2.83
C ARG A 293 -10.42 8.57 -4.09
N GLN A 294 -9.91 7.48 -4.67
CA GLN A 294 -8.83 7.54 -5.67
C GLN A 294 -7.67 8.44 -5.18
N ASP A 295 -7.45 8.49 -3.86
CA ASP A 295 -6.35 9.27 -3.28
C ASP A 295 -5.01 8.74 -3.82
N PRO A 296 -4.12 9.62 -4.29
CA PRO A 296 -2.90 9.21 -4.96
C PRO A 296 -1.85 8.67 -3.96
N ASP A 297 -1.25 7.53 -4.36
CA ASP A 297 0.00 6.88 -3.93
C ASP A 297 0.34 6.71 -2.44
N MET A 298 1.18 5.69 -2.19
CA MET A 298 1.64 5.25 -0.87
C MET A 298 2.05 6.43 0.04
N GLN A 299 1.58 6.41 1.29
CA GLN A 299 1.96 7.38 2.29
C GLN A 299 3.32 7.02 2.91
N LEU A 300 4.01 8.03 3.45
CA LEU A 300 5.29 7.83 4.14
C LEU A 300 5.18 6.88 5.34
N THR A 301 3.99 6.69 5.88
CA THR A 301 3.69 5.77 6.98
C THR A 301 3.44 4.33 6.53
N ASP A 302 3.26 4.08 5.24
CA ASP A 302 2.88 2.75 4.73
C ASP A 302 4.01 1.76 4.95
N ILE A 303 3.65 0.54 5.37
CA ILE A 303 4.61 -0.53 5.65
C ILE A 303 4.85 -1.35 4.38
N ILE A 304 6.11 -1.48 4.01
CA ILE A 304 6.58 -2.28 2.87
C ILE A 304 7.64 -3.27 3.33
N ILE A 305 7.81 -4.37 2.58
CA ILE A 305 8.88 -5.34 2.85
C ILE A 305 10.15 -4.87 2.15
N ASN A 306 11.21 -4.62 2.91
CA ASN A 306 12.50 -4.22 2.35
C ASN A 306 13.24 -5.41 1.72
N LYS A 307 14.41 -5.14 1.11
CA LYS A 307 15.25 -6.16 0.45
C LYS A 307 15.68 -7.33 1.35
N ASP A 308 15.66 -7.14 2.66
CA ASP A 308 16.07 -8.13 3.67
C ASP A 308 14.87 -8.92 4.22
N GLY A 309 13.66 -8.68 3.68
CA GLY A 309 12.44 -9.35 4.10
C GLY A 309 11.77 -8.73 5.33
N ASN A 310 12.25 -7.55 5.79
CA ASN A 310 11.73 -6.91 7.00
C ASN A 310 10.66 -5.86 6.66
N PRO A 311 9.56 -5.78 7.42
CA PRO A 311 8.60 -4.69 7.30
C PRO A 311 9.22 -3.37 7.78
N VAL A 312 9.14 -2.33 6.95
CA VAL A 312 9.63 -0.97 7.23
C VAL A 312 8.63 0.06 6.72
N THR A 313 8.60 1.27 7.29
CA THR A 313 7.80 2.34 6.70
C THR A 313 8.43 2.84 5.39
N LEU A 314 7.63 3.42 4.49
CA LEU A 314 8.14 4.07 3.29
C LEU A 314 9.09 5.23 3.64
N ALA A 315 8.83 5.96 4.73
CA ALA A 315 9.73 6.98 5.26
C ALA A 315 11.10 6.40 5.63
N ASP A 316 11.14 5.27 6.35
CA ASP A 316 12.38 4.62 6.75
C ASP A 316 13.17 4.13 5.54
N LEU A 317 12.48 3.58 4.54
CA LEU A 317 13.13 3.15 3.30
C LEU A 317 13.74 4.35 2.56
N LEU A 318 12.99 5.44 2.40
CA LEU A 318 13.49 6.64 1.71
C LEU A 318 14.67 7.28 2.46
N ALA A 319 14.60 7.38 3.79
CA ALA A 319 15.71 7.87 4.61
C ALA A 319 16.94 6.96 4.49
N SER A 320 16.74 5.65 4.45
CA SER A 320 17.83 4.68 4.23
C SER A 320 18.45 4.85 2.84
N ILE A 321 17.66 5.02 1.78
CA ILE A 321 18.16 5.23 0.42
C ILE A 321 18.96 6.54 0.35
N ASP A 322 18.45 7.63 0.92
CA ASP A 322 19.14 8.93 0.96
C ASP A 322 20.50 8.86 1.68
N MET A 323 20.54 8.16 2.82
CA MET A 323 21.77 7.93 3.58
C MET A 323 22.80 7.10 2.79
N HIS A 324 22.38 5.98 2.18
CA HIS A 324 23.29 5.11 1.43
C HIS A 324 23.77 5.77 0.13
N ALA A 325 22.90 6.53 -0.55
CA ALA A 325 23.29 7.33 -1.71
C ALA A 325 24.34 8.40 -1.33
N SER A 326 24.14 9.07 -0.20
CA SER A 326 25.12 10.02 0.35
C SER A 326 26.48 9.38 0.64
N TRP A 327 26.50 8.17 1.22
CA TRP A 327 27.75 7.44 1.42
C TRP A 327 28.42 7.02 0.12
N ALA A 328 27.64 6.58 -0.88
CA ALA A 328 28.18 6.24 -2.20
C ALA A 328 28.82 7.47 -2.87
N VAL A 329 28.21 8.65 -2.74
CA VAL A 329 28.80 9.92 -3.20
C VAL A 329 30.14 10.18 -2.52
N ASP A 330 30.23 10.08 -1.19
CA ASP A 330 31.51 10.28 -0.49
C ASP A 330 32.59 9.28 -0.95
N GLN A 331 32.23 8.00 -1.12
CA GLN A 331 33.17 6.97 -1.57
C GLN A 331 33.70 7.25 -2.99
N LEU A 332 32.84 7.68 -3.90
CA LEU A 332 33.22 7.92 -5.29
C LEU A 332 33.91 9.28 -5.50
N ALA A 333 33.47 10.31 -4.78
CA ALA A 333 33.84 11.70 -5.04
C ALA A 333 34.85 12.27 -4.03
N GLY A 334 35.03 11.64 -2.87
CA GLY A 334 35.90 12.12 -1.80
C GLY A 334 35.12 12.53 -0.56
N PRO A 335 35.80 12.67 0.60
CA PRO A 335 35.16 12.99 1.87
C PRO A 335 34.37 14.30 1.81
N ASP A 336 33.22 14.31 2.48
CA ASP A 336 32.28 15.44 2.58
C ASP A 336 31.62 15.88 1.27
N SER A 337 31.81 15.15 0.16
CA SER A 337 31.17 15.46 -1.12
C SER A 337 29.64 15.39 -1.05
N ARG A 338 29.08 14.57 -0.15
CA ARG A 338 27.62 14.48 0.08
C ARG A 338 26.96 15.77 0.58
N HIS A 339 27.72 16.71 1.15
CA HIS A 339 27.18 17.93 1.76
C HIS A 339 27.04 19.09 0.76
N GLN A 340 27.44 18.87 -0.49
CA GLN A 340 27.36 19.87 -1.55
C GLN A 340 25.91 20.15 -1.92
N ARG A 341 25.62 21.42 -2.21
CA ARG A 341 24.27 21.88 -2.55
C ARG A 341 24.15 22.09 -4.06
N GLY A 342 23.02 21.67 -4.61
CA GLY A 342 22.66 21.88 -6.01
C GLY A 342 22.86 20.62 -6.87
N PRO A 343 22.47 20.69 -8.15
CA PRO A 343 22.47 19.52 -9.04
C PRO A 343 23.87 19.12 -9.55
N GLY A 344 24.89 19.96 -9.32
CA GLY A 344 26.27 19.68 -9.71
C GLY A 344 27.04 19.04 -8.56
N LEU A 345 27.90 18.07 -8.90
CA LEU A 345 28.86 17.46 -8.00
C LEU A 345 30.26 17.98 -8.35
N ASP A 346 30.93 18.61 -7.39
CA ASP A 346 32.32 19.07 -7.48
C ASP A 346 33.19 18.20 -6.57
N PRO A 347 33.72 17.05 -7.05
CA PRO A 347 34.35 16.06 -6.19
C PRO A 347 35.48 16.64 -5.33
N THR A 348 35.42 16.45 -4.01
CA THR A 348 36.48 16.91 -3.10
C THR A 348 37.80 16.14 -3.30
N GLY A 349 37.68 14.92 -3.82
CA GLY A 349 38.78 14.05 -4.17
C GLY A 349 39.40 13.34 -2.97
N TRP A 350 40.08 12.23 -3.26
CA TRP A 350 40.75 11.42 -2.25
C TRP A 350 42.24 11.75 -2.18
N PRO A 351 42.83 11.94 -0.98
CA PRO A 351 44.28 12.13 -0.84
C PRO A 351 45.10 11.00 -1.46
N GLN A 352 44.66 9.76 -1.34
CA GLN A 352 45.32 8.59 -1.95
C GLN A 352 45.19 8.52 -3.49
N LEU A 353 44.36 9.36 -4.09
CA LEU A 353 44.16 9.48 -5.54
C LEU A 353 44.67 10.83 -6.07
N ASP A 354 45.62 11.46 -5.37
CA ASP A 354 46.16 12.79 -5.71
C ASP A 354 45.08 13.87 -5.81
N GLY A 355 44.08 13.83 -4.92
CA GLY A 355 42.97 14.77 -4.88
C GLY A 355 41.93 14.57 -5.98
N LYS A 356 41.90 13.39 -6.63
CA LYS A 356 40.90 13.04 -7.64
C LYS A 356 39.75 12.23 -7.05
N SER A 357 38.60 12.29 -7.70
CA SER A 357 37.54 11.29 -7.51
C SER A 357 38.01 9.91 -7.97
N VAL A 358 37.30 8.85 -7.56
CA VAL A 358 37.54 7.50 -8.07
C VAL A 358 37.35 7.47 -9.60
N VAL A 359 36.33 8.15 -10.11
CA VAL A 359 36.02 8.20 -11.55
C VAL A 359 37.16 8.88 -12.32
N ASP A 360 37.61 10.05 -11.86
CA ASP A 360 38.70 10.80 -12.50
C ASP A 360 40.05 10.07 -12.39
N SER A 361 40.27 9.35 -11.29
CA SER A 361 41.45 8.52 -11.11
C SER A 361 41.47 7.34 -12.10
N VAL A 362 40.33 6.69 -12.34
CA VAL A 362 40.21 5.60 -13.32
C VAL A 362 40.41 6.13 -14.74
N ALA A 363 39.79 7.26 -15.08
CA ALA A 363 40.00 7.92 -16.37
C ALA A 363 41.49 8.25 -16.60
N ALA A 364 42.14 8.87 -15.61
CA ALA A 364 43.56 9.18 -15.69
C ALA A 364 44.47 7.94 -15.76
N ALA A 365 44.05 6.81 -15.18
CA ALA A 365 44.76 5.54 -15.34
C ALA A 365 44.63 5.00 -16.77
N HIS A 366 43.46 5.14 -17.40
CA HIS A 366 43.24 4.78 -18.80
C HIS A 366 44.17 5.58 -19.72
N ASP A 367 44.23 6.91 -19.56
CA ASP A 367 45.11 7.76 -20.38
C ASP A 367 46.59 7.34 -20.28
N LYS A 368 47.03 6.95 -19.07
CA LYS A 368 48.38 6.43 -18.86
C LYS A 368 48.61 5.10 -19.59
N ILE A 369 47.63 4.21 -19.61
CA ILE A 369 47.70 2.94 -20.34
C ILE A 369 47.78 3.19 -21.85
N ASP A 370 47.00 4.11 -22.38
CA ASP A 370 47.04 4.50 -23.80
C ASP A 370 48.39 5.09 -24.20
N ALA A 371 48.96 5.94 -23.35
CA ALA A 371 50.29 6.48 -23.53
C ALA A 371 51.37 5.38 -23.55
N VAL A 372 51.31 4.42 -22.62
CA VAL A 372 52.22 3.27 -22.59
C VAL A 372 52.08 2.42 -23.85
N THR A 373 50.84 2.17 -24.30
CA THR A 373 50.56 1.40 -25.51
C THR A 373 51.13 2.08 -26.76
N THR A 374 51.00 3.41 -26.85
CA THR A 374 51.56 4.20 -27.95
C THR A 374 53.09 4.14 -27.96
N VAL A 375 53.74 4.28 -26.79
CA VAL A 375 55.20 4.19 -26.68
C VAL A 375 55.69 2.77 -27.03
N LEU A 376 54.99 1.72 -26.61
CA LEU A 376 55.33 0.34 -26.96
C LEU A 376 55.27 0.11 -28.48
N ALA A 377 54.24 0.62 -29.16
CA ALA A 377 54.14 0.55 -30.61
C ALA A 377 55.32 1.26 -31.29
N GLN A 378 55.69 2.47 -30.84
CA GLN A 378 56.85 3.20 -31.38
C GLN A 378 58.18 2.46 -31.15
N VAL A 379 58.33 1.78 -30.02
CA VAL A 379 59.51 0.95 -29.73
C VAL A 379 59.54 -0.27 -30.66
N GLN A 380 58.40 -0.93 -30.88
CA GLN A 380 58.29 -2.05 -31.83
C GLN A 380 58.66 -1.62 -33.25
N ASP A 381 58.15 -0.49 -33.73
CA ASP A 381 58.49 0.06 -35.06
C ASP A 381 59.99 0.32 -35.21
N LYS A 382 60.62 0.91 -34.18
CA LYS A 382 62.08 1.14 -34.18
C LYS A 382 62.88 -0.15 -34.19
N ILE A 383 62.46 -1.16 -33.43
CA ILE A 383 63.10 -2.50 -33.45
C ILE A 383 62.98 -3.10 -34.84
N GLN A 384 61.81 -3.02 -35.47
CA GLN A 384 61.57 -3.53 -36.82
C GLN A 384 62.49 -2.87 -37.86
N VAL A 385 62.64 -1.55 -37.82
CA VAL A 385 63.57 -0.81 -38.69
C VAL A 385 65.03 -1.27 -38.48
N ILE A 386 65.45 -1.49 -37.23
CA ILE A 386 66.80 -2.01 -36.94
C ILE A 386 66.98 -3.42 -37.51
N LEU A 387 66.00 -4.31 -37.34
CA LEU A 387 66.04 -5.68 -37.88
C LEU A 387 66.11 -5.67 -39.41
N GLU A 388 65.30 -4.86 -40.09
CA GLU A 388 65.33 -4.72 -41.55
C GLU A 388 66.67 -4.15 -42.04
N THR A 389 67.27 -3.21 -41.30
CA THR A 389 68.60 -2.67 -41.61
C THR A 389 69.68 -3.74 -41.46
N LEU A 390 69.61 -4.58 -40.43
CA LEU A 390 70.55 -5.69 -40.22
C LEU A 390 70.42 -6.78 -41.30
N ASP A 391 69.20 -7.09 -41.75
CA ASP A 391 68.94 -8.07 -42.83
C ASP A 391 69.35 -7.55 -44.21
N SER A 392 69.25 -6.24 -44.44
CA SER A 392 69.62 -5.60 -45.70
C SER A 392 71.09 -5.17 -45.79
N ASP A 393 71.86 -5.27 -44.70
CA ASP A 393 73.28 -4.97 -44.69
C ASP A 393 74.08 -6.08 -45.44
N PRO A 394 74.68 -5.76 -46.61
CA PRO A 394 75.43 -6.71 -47.42
C PRO A 394 76.75 -7.19 -46.78
N TYR A 395 77.10 -6.71 -45.59
CA TYR A 395 78.27 -7.12 -44.82
C TYR A 395 77.96 -8.09 -43.67
N VAL A 396 76.71 -8.23 -43.22
CA VAL A 396 76.34 -9.15 -42.13
C VAL A 396 76.44 -10.62 -42.58
N GLY A 397 76.25 -10.89 -43.88
CA GLY A 397 76.50 -12.20 -44.49
C GLY A 397 77.98 -12.53 -44.76
N ARG A 398 78.91 -11.59 -44.66
CA ARG A 398 80.34 -11.80 -45.03
C ARG A 398 81.20 -12.44 -43.93
N HIS A 399 80.65 -12.61 -42.72
CA HIS A 399 81.37 -13.30 -41.62
C HIS A 399 81.05 -14.80 -41.47
N ARG A 400 80.18 -15.38 -42.32
CA ARG A 400 80.24 -16.83 -42.57
C ARG A 400 81.37 -17.09 -43.55
N ALA A 401 82.55 -17.31 -42.98
CA ALA A 401 83.81 -17.62 -43.64
C ALA A 401 83.63 -18.52 -44.87
N GLN A 402 84.11 -18.03 -46.01
CA GLN A 402 84.61 -18.88 -47.09
C GLN A 402 85.66 -19.81 -46.49
N LYS A 403 85.39 -21.13 -46.51
CA LYS A 403 86.45 -22.13 -46.48
C LYS A 403 87.22 -22.03 -47.80
N PRO A 404 88.56 -21.83 -47.78
CA PRO A 404 89.40 -22.19 -48.91
C PRO A 404 89.51 -23.71 -49.01
N GLU A 405 89.73 -24.17 -50.24
CA GLU A 405 89.68 -25.55 -50.79
C GLU A 405 90.13 -26.71 -49.90
#